data_AF-A0A9D2JXA2-F1
#
_entry.id   AF-A0A9D2JXA2-F1
#
_cell.length_a   1.000
_cell.length_b   1.000
_cell.length_c   1.000
_cell.angle_alpha   90.00
_cell.angle_beta   90.00
_cell.angle_gamma   90.00
#
_symmetry.space_group_name_H-M   'P 1'
#
loop_
_entity.id
_entity.type
_entity.pdbx_description
1 polymer ?
#
loop_
_entity_poly.entity_id
_entity_poly.type
_entity_poly.pdbx_seq_one_letter_code
_entity_poly.pdbx_strand_id
1 'polypeptide(L)'
;MTDKLNHVDYHWYLVRTQPGHERELGCLIDREKENTHNILEAYCPTHTTVNVRHGDQERKLPLFDGYVFVLATESALREFLHDRYPNAFLRYKRKRQENEKAEPFTIPEEQMRAFMDFNDNYADKVVVLERPYTDYAFNPNEDNQPNEIVRVLDGPLAGREGYICRFRRKKGLVFQVQGIEPGSHLTVSYPNVYDLHVIRLHNAEGDRLSLGTEKARAIDLLVGMLQGCGYGERTLPTLYDLIDRLAAKPSLVTLRKELHQQGQEALSLRIERITGKEAQLLLNLARYEREHPGYARNTCPRLVLRPFLTPTSGLEDNGNGRQTRPHFTELIQQVNIAEQVYYPSRQISAEESTPYYAHLGVMERDGHYTLFANWDTFLGEYFLTAGKANEKLVEGQSQHERLVDSFRNYAPLLYKVLTDPDSPVKAIHDFPVGDEKLNVMAITATNPEQGAEELLRICVGICQELNTTNHLAVWRRYLRTVWLHQ
;
A
#
# COMPACT_ATOMS: atom_id res chain seq x y z
N MET A 1 -23.14 31.93 -14.60
CA MET A 1 -24.38 32.65 -14.94
C MET A 1 -25.41 31.60 -15.30
N THR A 2 -26.46 31.47 -14.50
CA THR A 2 -27.53 30.49 -14.63
C THR A 2 -28.64 31.06 -15.51
N ASP A 3 -28.94 30.37 -16.62
CA ASP A 3 -30.06 30.69 -17.49
C ASP A 3 -31.38 30.30 -16.79
N LYS A 4 -32.31 31.25 -16.68
CA LYS A 4 -33.50 31.21 -15.80
C LYS A 4 -34.79 30.81 -16.53
N LEU A 5 -34.73 30.28 -17.75
CA LEU A 5 -35.94 30.10 -18.58
C LEU A 5 -36.21 28.69 -19.14
N ASN A 6 -35.45 27.64 -18.76
CA ASN A 6 -35.78 26.25 -19.11
C ASN A 6 -35.27 25.23 -18.06
N HIS A 7 -35.73 25.34 -16.81
CA HIS A 7 -35.54 24.24 -15.84
C HIS A 7 -36.60 23.17 -16.07
N VAL A 8 -36.41 22.36 -17.11
CA VAL A 8 -37.06 21.05 -17.19
C VAL A 8 -36.20 20.11 -16.33
N ASP A 9 -36.72 19.73 -15.16
CA ASP A 9 -36.00 18.94 -14.15
C ASP A 9 -35.87 17.47 -14.59
N TYR A 10 -34.95 17.23 -15.54
CA TYR A 10 -34.59 15.89 -15.98
C TYR A 10 -33.85 15.14 -14.87
N HIS A 11 -34.33 13.94 -14.56
CA HIS A 11 -33.71 13.04 -13.60
C HIS A 11 -33.67 11.62 -14.15
N TRP A 12 -32.67 10.84 -13.72
CA TRP A 12 -32.69 9.40 -13.92
C TRP A 12 -33.64 8.75 -12.94
N TYR A 13 -34.73 8.18 -13.45
CA TYR A 13 -35.70 7.43 -12.68
C TYR A 13 -35.46 5.93 -12.79
N LEU A 14 -35.69 5.23 -11.68
CA LEU A 14 -35.71 3.77 -11.66
C LEU A 14 -37.11 3.24 -11.99
N VAL A 15 -37.23 2.51 -13.09
CA VAL A 15 -38.47 1.85 -13.53
C VAL A 15 -38.35 0.35 -13.31
N ARG A 16 -39.40 -0.26 -12.76
CA ARG A 16 -39.49 -1.71 -12.57
C ARG A 16 -40.44 -2.32 -13.59
N THR A 17 -39.96 -3.34 -14.29
CA THR A 17 -40.71 -4.17 -15.25
C THR A 17 -40.69 -5.63 -14.80
N GLN A 18 -41.33 -6.52 -15.56
CA GLN A 18 -41.21 -7.96 -15.35
C GLN A 18 -39.78 -8.41 -15.72
N PRO A 19 -39.16 -9.31 -14.91
CA PRO A 19 -37.89 -9.94 -15.24
C PRO A 19 -37.82 -10.45 -16.69
N GLY A 20 -36.81 -10.05 -17.43
CA GLY A 20 -36.60 -10.42 -18.84
C GLY A 20 -37.28 -9.52 -19.88
N HIS A 21 -38.05 -8.51 -19.45
CA HIS A 21 -38.73 -7.56 -20.33
C HIS A 21 -38.06 -6.17 -20.37
N GLU A 22 -36.83 -6.04 -19.89
CA GLU A 22 -36.10 -4.77 -19.81
C GLU A 22 -35.81 -4.22 -21.20
N ARG A 23 -35.33 -5.09 -22.12
CA ARG A 23 -35.04 -4.71 -23.50
C ARG A 23 -36.29 -4.30 -24.27
N GLU A 24 -37.42 -4.95 -24.01
CA GLU A 24 -38.71 -4.60 -24.62
C GLU A 24 -39.12 -3.18 -24.25
N LEU A 25 -39.09 -2.86 -22.95
CA LEU A 25 -39.37 -1.52 -22.45
C LEU A 25 -38.36 -0.48 -22.97
N GLY A 26 -37.06 -0.80 -22.97
CA GLY A 26 -36.01 0.07 -23.50
C GLY A 26 -36.21 0.40 -24.98
N CYS A 27 -36.44 -0.61 -25.82
CA CYS A 27 -36.71 -0.41 -27.24
C CYS A 27 -37.99 0.38 -27.50
N LEU A 28 -39.04 0.18 -26.70
CA LEU A 28 -40.28 0.97 -26.82
C LEU A 28 -40.03 2.44 -26.49
N ILE A 29 -39.29 2.73 -25.42
CA ILE A 29 -38.90 4.10 -25.07
C ILE A 29 -38.06 4.72 -26.20
N ASP A 30 -37.05 4.02 -26.71
CA ASP A 30 -36.21 4.54 -27.79
C ASP A 30 -36.97 4.84 -29.08
N ARG A 31 -38.01 4.03 -29.40
CA ARG A 31 -38.84 4.25 -30.58
C ARG A 31 -39.77 5.45 -30.42
N GLU A 32 -40.27 5.67 -29.20
CA GLU A 32 -41.35 6.63 -28.94
C GLU A 32 -40.86 7.93 -28.30
N LYS A 33 -39.59 8.03 -27.91
CA LYS A 33 -39.03 9.24 -27.26
C LYS A 33 -39.07 10.49 -28.14
N GLU A 34 -39.00 10.34 -29.46
CA GLU A 34 -39.16 11.48 -30.39
C GLU A 34 -40.59 12.03 -30.39
N ASN A 35 -41.57 11.15 -30.16
CA ASN A 35 -43.00 11.51 -30.09
C ASN A 35 -43.42 11.91 -28.67
N THR A 36 -42.71 11.40 -27.67
CA THR A 36 -42.98 11.62 -26.24
C THR A 36 -41.98 12.66 -25.72
N HIS A 37 -42.30 13.94 -25.90
CA HIS A 37 -41.45 15.03 -25.40
C HIS A 37 -41.13 14.85 -23.91
N ASN A 38 -39.88 15.18 -23.52
CA ASN A 38 -39.34 15.07 -22.15
C ASN A 38 -38.98 13.65 -21.66
N ILE A 39 -38.75 12.69 -22.55
CA ILE A 39 -38.00 11.46 -22.29
C ILE A 39 -36.75 11.48 -23.18
N LEU A 40 -35.55 11.34 -22.61
CA LEU A 40 -34.29 11.52 -23.32
C LEU A 40 -33.56 10.20 -23.60
N GLU A 41 -33.46 9.35 -22.58
CA GLU A 41 -32.58 8.19 -22.60
C GLU A 41 -33.18 7.05 -21.76
N ALA A 42 -33.04 5.81 -22.22
CA ALA A 42 -33.34 4.62 -21.44
C ALA A 42 -32.11 3.71 -21.43
N TYR A 43 -31.79 3.17 -20.25
CA TYR A 43 -30.65 2.30 -20.04
C TYR A 43 -31.06 0.98 -19.38
N CYS A 44 -30.69 -0.13 -20.01
CA CYS A 44 -30.99 -1.49 -19.56
C CYS A 44 -29.69 -2.19 -19.09
N PRO A 45 -29.48 -2.35 -17.78
CA PRO A 45 -28.25 -2.91 -17.19
C PRO A 45 -28.16 -4.44 -17.37
N THR A 46 -27.87 -4.92 -18.59
CA THR A 46 -27.94 -6.37 -18.89
C THR A 46 -26.64 -7.16 -18.69
N HIS A 47 -25.52 -6.49 -18.40
CA HIS A 47 -24.19 -7.12 -18.37
C HIS A 47 -23.75 -7.59 -16.97
N THR A 48 -24.19 -6.95 -15.88
CA THR A 48 -23.85 -7.41 -14.52
C THR A 48 -24.64 -8.67 -14.20
N THR A 49 -23.94 -9.78 -13.97
CA THR A 49 -24.57 -11.08 -13.63
C THR A 49 -24.13 -11.58 -12.26
N VAL A 50 -25.03 -12.26 -11.56
CA VAL A 50 -24.77 -12.98 -10.31
C VAL A 50 -25.03 -14.47 -10.50
N ASN A 51 -24.25 -15.30 -9.82
CA ASN A 51 -24.53 -16.73 -9.74
C ASN A 51 -25.67 -16.95 -8.74
N VAL A 52 -26.79 -17.47 -9.22
CA VAL A 52 -27.93 -17.86 -8.38
C VAL A 52 -27.98 -19.39 -8.34
N ARG A 53 -27.95 -19.94 -7.13
CA ARG A 53 -28.16 -21.37 -6.89
C ARG A 53 -29.65 -21.66 -6.76
N HIS A 54 -30.17 -22.51 -7.64
CA HIS A 54 -31.53 -23.01 -7.55
C HIS A 54 -31.50 -24.54 -7.55
N GLY A 55 -31.52 -25.13 -6.34
CA GLY A 55 -31.27 -26.57 -6.15
C GLY A 55 -29.81 -26.93 -6.51
N ASP A 56 -29.62 -28.01 -7.27
CA ASP A 56 -28.30 -28.47 -7.73
C ASP A 56 -27.75 -27.73 -8.96
N GLN A 57 -28.50 -26.77 -9.52
CA GLN A 57 -28.06 -26.00 -10.68
C GLN A 57 -27.64 -24.57 -10.29
N GLU A 58 -26.43 -24.20 -10.71
CA GLU A 58 -25.93 -22.82 -10.62
C GLU A 58 -26.20 -22.13 -11.97
N ARG A 59 -26.95 -21.02 -11.96
CA ARG A 59 -27.27 -20.22 -13.16
C ARG A 59 -26.76 -18.79 -12.99
N LYS A 60 -26.25 -18.20 -14.07
CA LYS A 60 -25.94 -16.77 -14.12
C LYS A 60 -27.20 -15.99 -14.49
N LEU A 61 -27.63 -15.07 -13.64
CA LEU A 61 -28.76 -14.18 -13.89
C LEU A 61 -28.31 -12.71 -13.80
N PRO A 62 -28.91 -11.78 -14.56
CA PRO A 62 -28.65 -10.35 -14.41
C PRO A 62 -28.88 -9.90 -12.96
N LEU A 63 -27.97 -9.09 -12.40
CA LEU A 63 -28.11 -8.54 -11.04
C LEU A 63 -29.29 -7.56 -10.96
N PHE A 64 -29.53 -6.82 -12.04
CA PHE A 64 -30.56 -5.79 -12.13
C PHE A 64 -31.78 -6.29 -12.93
N ASP A 65 -32.14 -7.55 -12.72
CA ASP A 65 -33.31 -8.16 -13.36
C ASP A 65 -34.60 -7.40 -12.99
N GLY A 66 -35.39 -7.07 -13.99
CA GLY A 66 -36.61 -6.27 -13.90
C GLY A 66 -36.40 -4.76 -13.76
N TYR A 67 -35.19 -4.21 -13.98
CA TYR A 67 -34.92 -2.78 -13.83
C TYR A 67 -34.52 -2.10 -15.15
N VAL A 68 -35.07 -0.90 -15.37
CA VAL A 68 -34.69 0.02 -16.45
C VAL A 68 -34.50 1.42 -15.87
N PHE A 69 -33.43 2.10 -16.24
CA PHE A 69 -33.17 3.48 -15.83
C PHE A 69 -33.59 4.42 -16.96
N VAL A 70 -34.34 5.48 -16.65
CA VAL A 70 -34.89 6.37 -17.68
C VAL A 70 -34.62 7.82 -17.31
N LEU A 71 -33.93 8.56 -18.18
CA LEU A 71 -33.71 9.99 -18.06
C LEU A 71 -34.91 10.73 -18.67
N ALA A 72 -35.72 11.35 -17.82
CA ALA A 72 -36.97 12.00 -18.23
C ALA A 72 -37.40 13.08 -17.24
N THR A 73 -38.54 13.72 -17.51
CA THR A 73 -39.36 14.35 -16.46
C THR A 73 -40.33 13.35 -15.86
N GLU A 74 -40.69 13.54 -14.59
CA GLU A 74 -41.60 12.64 -13.88
C GLU A 74 -42.97 12.52 -14.57
N SER A 75 -43.54 13.62 -15.05
CA SER A 75 -44.86 13.65 -15.67
C SER A 75 -44.89 12.86 -16.98
N ALA A 76 -43.91 13.10 -17.85
CA ALA A 76 -43.82 12.41 -19.14
C ALA A 76 -43.61 10.90 -18.95
N LEU A 77 -42.75 10.51 -18.00
CA LEU A 77 -42.52 9.09 -17.73
C LEU A 77 -43.75 8.40 -17.14
N ARG A 78 -44.50 9.05 -16.24
CA ARG A 78 -45.74 8.49 -15.68
C ARG A 78 -46.81 8.28 -16.75
N GLU A 79 -47.02 9.27 -17.61
CA GLU A 79 -47.98 9.21 -18.72
C GLU A 79 -47.61 8.10 -19.72
N PHE A 80 -46.33 8.05 -20.11
CA PHE A 80 -45.81 7.00 -20.98
C PHE A 80 -46.05 5.59 -20.42
N LEU A 81 -45.72 5.36 -19.14
CA LEU A 81 -45.91 4.05 -18.51
C LEU A 81 -47.40 3.69 -18.40
N HIS A 82 -48.28 4.66 -18.12
CA HIS A 82 -49.72 4.40 -18.04
C HIS A 82 -50.32 4.01 -19.40
N ASP A 83 -49.97 4.74 -20.46
CA ASP A 83 -50.63 4.63 -21.76
C ASP A 83 -50.01 3.55 -22.64
N ARG A 84 -48.69 3.35 -22.54
CA ARG A 84 -47.92 2.56 -23.51
C ARG A 84 -47.33 1.29 -22.93
N TYR A 85 -47.08 1.24 -21.62
CA TYR A 85 -46.50 0.04 -20.98
C TYR A 85 -47.01 -0.18 -19.54
N PRO A 86 -48.30 -0.54 -19.36
CA PRO A 86 -48.95 -0.62 -18.04
C PRO A 86 -48.34 -1.65 -17.08
N ASN A 87 -47.52 -2.57 -17.60
CA ASN A 87 -46.86 -3.62 -16.83
C ASN A 87 -45.56 -3.17 -16.14
N ALA A 88 -45.15 -1.91 -16.32
CA ALA A 88 -44.02 -1.32 -15.61
C ALA A 88 -44.44 -0.12 -14.75
N PHE A 89 -43.69 0.13 -13.68
CA PHE A 89 -44.00 1.20 -12.73
C PHE A 89 -42.75 1.87 -12.17
N LEU A 90 -42.89 3.16 -11.87
CA LEU A 90 -41.86 3.97 -11.24
C LEU A 90 -41.56 3.46 -9.82
N ARG A 91 -40.29 3.34 -9.45
CA ARG A 91 -39.89 3.09 -8.06
C ARG A 91 -39.92 4.38 -7.25
N TYR A 92 -40.41 4.26 -6.01
CA TYR A 92 -40.46 5.34 -5.03
C TYR A 92 -39.57 5.00 -3.85
N LYS A 93 -39.00 6.03 -3.22
CA LYS A 93 -38.28 5.90 -1.96
C LYS A 93 -39.22 5.36 -0.88
N ARG A 94 -38.67 4.57 0.04
CA ARG A 94 -39.43 4.08 1.20
C ARG A 94 -39.80 5.25 2.10
N LYS A 95 -41.10 5.44 2.35
CA LYS A 95 -41.60 6.42 3.31
C LYS A 95 -41.05 6.10 4.70
N ARG A 96 -40.44 7.09 5.35
CA ARG A 96 -39.94 6.96 6.73
C ARG A 96 -40.99 7.42 7.75
N GLN A 97 -41.94 8.25 7.32
CA GLN A 97 -43.04 8.74 8.14
C GLN A 97 -44.37 8.65 7.37
N GLU A 98 -45.47 8.50 8.10
CA GLU A 98 -46.81 8.27 7.53
C GLU A 98 -47.29 9.44 6.65
N ASN A 99 -46.89 10.66 7.00
CA ASN A 99 -47.25 11.90 6.30
C ASN A 99 -46.27 12.31 5.17
N GLU A 100 -45.23 11.51 4.90
CA GLU A 100 -44.26 11.81 3.85
C GLU A 100 -44.86 11.54 2.46
N LYS A 101 -44.68 12.49 1.53
CA LYS A 101 -45.07 12.31 0.13
C LYS A 101 -44.15 11.24 -0.49
N ALA A 102 -44.73 10.32 -1.25
CA ALA A 102 -43.93 9.32 -1.96
C ALA A 102 -43.12 10.02 -3.05
N GLU A 103 -41.81 10.09 -2.87
CA GLU A 103 -40.89 10.64 -3.87
C GLU A 103 -40.38 9.54 -4.81
N PRO A 104 -40.33 9.79 -6.12
CA PRO A 104 -39.64 8.93 -7.05
C PRO A 104 -38.20 8.67 -6.64
N PHE A 105 -37.72 7.47 -6.96
CA PHE A 105 -36.32 7.13 -6.80
C PHE A 105 -35.53 7.74 -7.96
N THR A 106 -34.80 8.83 -7.69
CA THR A 106 -33.93 9.51 -8.65
C THR A 106 -32.46 9.23 -8.38
N ILE A 107 -31.67 9.15 -9.45
CA ILE A 107 -30.22 8.92 -9.40
C ILE A 107 -29.50 10.14 -9.98
N PRO A 108 -28.45 10.67 -9.33
CA PRO A 108 -27.65 11.76 -9.88
C PRO A 108 -27.00 11.39 -11.22
N GLU A 109 -26.94 12.34 -12.17
CA GLU A 109 -26.35 12.14 -13.50
C GLU A 109 -24.93 11.55 -13.42
N GLU A 110 -24.08 12.11 -12.56
CA GLU A 110 -22.69 11.64 -12.37
C GLU A 110 -22.65 10.17 -11.90
N GLN A 111 -23.52 9.80 -10.97
CA GLN A 111 -23.61 8.43 -10.48
C GLN A 111 -24.12 7.48 -11.58
N MET A 112 -25.10 7.91 -12.37
CA MET A 112 -25.63 7.10 -13.46
C MET A 112 -24.60 6.88 -14.57
N ARG A 113 -23.88 7.93 -14.99
CA ARG A 113 -22.82 7.83 -16.00
C ARG A 113 -21.71 6.88 -15.56
N ALA A 114 -21.26 6.99 -14.30
CA ALA A 114 -20.29 6.06 -13.72
C ALA A 114 -20.81 4.61 -13.68
N PHE A 115 -22.10 4.41 -13.38
CA PHE A 115 -22.72 3.08 -13.39
C PHE A 115 -22.82 2.48 -14.80
N MET A 116 -23.23 3.27 -15.81
CA MET A 116 -23.31 2.81 -17.19
C MET A 116 -21.92 2.41 -17.72
N ASP A 117 -20.92 3.26 -17.50
CA ASP A 117 -19.54 2.97 -17.92
C ASP A 117 -19.01 1.68 -17.26
N PHE A 118 -19.27 1.50 -15.96
CA PHE A 118 -18.92 0.26 -15.26
C PHE A 118 -19.67 -0.95 -15.84
N ASN A 119 -20.99 -0.85 -16.00
CA ASN A 119 -21.80 -2.00 -16.42
C ASN A 119 -21.52 -2.38 -17.88
N ASP A 120 -21.28 -1.41 -18.77
CA ASP A 120 -21.04 -1.70 -20.18
C ASP A 120 -19.64 -2.23 -20.44
N ASN A 121 -18.63 -1.78 -19.68
CA ASN A 121 -17.23 -2.10 -19.95
C ASN A 121 -16.59 -3.12 -19.00
N TYR A 122 -17.15 -3.35 -17.81
CA TYR A 122 -16.52 -4.12 -16.72
C TYR A 122 -17.41 -5.15 -16.03
N ALA A 123 -18.73 -5.12 -16.21
CA ALA A 123 -19.63 -6.02 -15.49
C ALA A 123 -19.38 -7.51 -15.74
N ASP A 124 -18.96 -7.87 -16.95
CA ASP A 124 -18.55 -9.24 -17.31
C ASP A 124 -17.17 -9.61 -16.78
N LYS A 125 -16.37 -8.59 -16.43
CA LYS A 125 -15.02 -8.70 -15.86
C LYS A 125 -15.01 -8.68 -14.33
N VAL A 126 -16.11 -8.41 -13.65
CA VAL A 126 -16.18 -8.39 -12.18
C VAL A 126 -17.08 -9.49 -11.62
N VAL A 127 -16.78 -9.93 -10.40
CA VAL A 127 -17.57 -10.91 -9.67
C VAL A 127 -18.10 -10.28 -8.39
N VAL A 128 -19.41 -10.27 -8.19
CA VAL A 128 -20.02 -9.84 -6.92
C VAL A 128 -19.71 -10.88 -5.85
N LEU A 129 -19.22 -10.42 -4.70
CA LEU A 129 -18.85 -11.24 -3.57
C LEU A 129 -19.95 -11.24 -2.52
N GLU A 130 -20.16 -12.39 -1.87
CA GLU A 130 -21.18 -12.56 -0.83
C GLU A 130 -20.79 -11.92 0.51
N ARG A 131 -19.48 -11.85 0.81
CA ARG A 131 -18.97 -11.32 2.07
C ARG A 131 -18.84 -9.79 2.02
N PRO A 132 -18.99 -9.09 3.15
CA PRO A 132 -18.76 -7.66 3.22
C PRO A 132 -17.29 -7.33 2.90
N TYR A 133 -17.06 -6.14 2.33
CA TYR A 133 -15.73 -5.66 1.93
C TYR A 133 -14.69 -5.73 3.06
N THR A 134 -15.10 -5.46 4.30
CA THR A 134 -14.22 -5.47 5.49
C THR A 134 -13.59 -6.84 5.76
N ASP A 135 -14.25 -7.94 5.37
CA ASP A 135 -13.72 -9.30 5.56
C ASP A 135 -12.48 -9.55 4.69
N TYR A 136 -12.30 -8.75 3.64
CA TYR A 136 -11.17 -8.87 2.70
C TYR A 136 -9.95 -8.04 3.12
N ALA A 137 -10.04 -7.27 4.21
CA ALA A 137 -8.88 -6.55 4.76
C ALA A 137 -7.79 -7.52 5.29
N PHE A 138 -8.18 -8.74 5.68
CA PHE A 138 -7.28 -9.76 6.22
C PHE A 138 -7.38 -11.06 5.43
N ASN A 139 -6.27 -11.78 5.34
CA ASN A 139 -6.20 -13.08 4.67
C ASN A 139 -6.34 -14.22 5.69
N PRO A 140 -7.51 -14.89 5.79
CA PRO A 140 -7.70 -15.98 6.74
C PRO A 140 -6.81 -17.20 6.47
N ASN A 141 -6.25 -17.33 5.26
CA ASN A 141 -5.37 -18.44 4.88
C ASN A 141 -3.88 -18.17 5.18
N GLU A 142 -3.52 -16.95 5.55
CA GLU A 142 -2.14 -16.54 5.85
C GLU A 142 -2.08 -15.95 7.26
N ASP A 143 -2.47 -16.73 8.28
CA ASP A 143 -2.47 -16.35 9.71
C ASP A 143 -3.17 -15.01 10.00
N ASN A 144 -4.24 -14.73 9.25
CA ASN A 144 -4.99 -13.49 9.32
C ASN A 144 -4.14 -12.23 9.05
N GLN A 145 -3.08 -12.36 8.24
CA GLN A 145 -2.25 -11.23 7.84
C GLN A 145 -3.04 -10.24 6.97
N PRO A 146 -2.80 -8.93 7.11
CA PRO A 146 -3.44 -7.91 6.29
C PRO A 146 -3.16 -8.11 4.79
N ASN A 147 -4.20 -7.99 3.97
CA ASN A 147 -4.06 -7.98 2.52
C ASN A 147 -3.43 -6.66 2.04
N GLU A 148 -2.74 -6.72 0.90
CA GLU A 148 -2.21 -5.50 0.28
C GLU A 148 -3.37 -4.64 -0.22
N ILE A 149 -3.33 -3.35 0.05
CA ILE A 149 -4.27 -2.40 -0.50
C ILE A 149 -3.62 -1.62 -1.64
N VAL A 150 -4.39 -1.38 -2.70
CA VAL A 150 -3.96 -0.64 -3.88
C VAL A 150 -5.00 0.37 -4.33
N ARG A 151 -4.56 1.40 -5.06
CA ARG A 151 -5.40 2.33 -5.81
C ARG A 151 -5.15 2.15 -7.31
N VAL A 152 -6.21 2.10 -8.10
CA VAL A 152 -6.11 2.07 -9.56
C VAL A 152 -5.81 3.48 -10.07
N LEU A 153 -4.82 3.61 -10.97
CA LEU A 153 -4.35 4.90 -11.47
C LEU A 153 -5.11 5.39 -12.70
N ASP A 154 -5.51 4.49 -13.58
CA ASP A 154 -6.09 4.84 -14.87
C ASP A 154 -7.26 3.92 -15.27
N GLY A 155 -7.89 4.30 -16.37
CA GLY A 155 -9.08 3.65 -16.88
C GLY A 155 -10.35 3.88 -16.04
N PRO A 156 -11.42 3.15 -16.32
CA PRO A 156 -12.74 3.30 -15.69
C PRO A 156 -12.81 2.98 -14.20
N LEU A 157 -11.81 2.26 -13.68
CA LEU A 157 -11.65 2.04 -12.25
C LEU A 157 -10.68 3.04 -11.60
N ALA A 158 -10.20 4.07 -12.31
CA ALA A 158 -9.27 5.07 -11.77
C ALA A 158 -9.79 5.67 -10.46
N GLY A 159 -8.89 5.80 -9.49
CA GLY A 159 -9.19 6.27 -8.14
C GLY A 159 -9.84 5.22 -7.23
N ARG A 160 -10.24 4.04 -7.74
CA ARG A 160 -10.79 2.97 -6.90
C ARG A 160 -9.71 2.34 -6.04
N GLU A 161 -10.03 2.17 -4.77
CA GLU A 161 -9.17 1.55 -3.77
C GLU A 161 -9.73 0.18 -3.39
N GLY A 162 -8.84 -0.78 -3.16
CA GLY A 162 -9.25 -2.14 -2.86
C GLY A 162 -8.13 -3.06 -2.42
N TYR A 163 -8.52 -4.21 -1.87
CA TYR A 163 -7.59 -5.23 -1.38
C TYR A 163 -7.23 -6.22 -2.48
N ILE A 164 -5.93 -6.51 -2.62
CA ILE A 164 -5.45 -7.63 -3.42
C ILE A 164 -5.74 -8.91 -2.66
N CYS A 165 -6.68 -9.70 -3.17
CA CYS A 165 -7.07 -10.99 -2.61
C CYS A 165 -6.72 -12.12 -3.57
N ARG A 166 -6.35 -13.29 -3.02
CA ARG A 166 -6.06 -14.47 -3.85
C ARG A 166 -7.29 -15.38 -3.92
N PHE A 167 -7.88 -15.50 -5.10
CA PHE A 167 -8.96 -16.44 -5.41
C PHE A 167 -8.45 -17.52 -6.37
N ARG A 168 -8.54 -18.80 -5.98
CA ARG A 168 -8.13 -19.94 -6.82
C ARG A 168 -6.74 -19.75 -7.47
N ARG A 169 -5.76 -19.29 -6.69
CA ARG A 169 -4.37 -18.94 -7.07
C ARG A 169 -4.18 -17.68 -7.93
N LYS A 170 -5.25 -17.01 -8.38
CA LYS A 170 -5.16 -15.72 -9.08
C LYS A 170 -5.31 -14.56 -8.10
N LYS A 171 -4.60 -13.46 -8.35
CA LYS A 171 -4.71 -12.23 -7.56
C LYS A 171 -5.77 -11.33 -8.21
N GLY A 172 -6.86 -11.09 -7.48
CA GLY A 172 -7.89 -10.14 -7.87
C GLY A 172 -7.89 -8.89 -7.01
N LEU A 173 -8.46 -7.81 -7.53
CA LEU A 173 -8.73 -6.59 -6.77
C LEU A 173 -10.15 -6.66 -6.21
N VAL A 174 -10.30 -6.62 -4.88
CA VAL A 174 -11.60 -6.53 -4.21
C VAL A 174 -11.86 -5.09 -3.81
N PHE A 175 -12.97 -4.51 -4.23
CA PHE A 175 -13.33 -3.11 -3.97
C PHE A 175 -14.84 -2.97 -3.80
N GLN A 176 -15.28 -1.79 -3.36
CA GLN A 176 -16.70 -1.46 -3.23
C GLN A 176 -17.20 -0.65 -4.42
N VAL A 177 -18.39 -1.00 -4.89
CA VAL A 177 -19.19 -0.18 -5.81
C VAL A 177 -20.49 0.20 -5.13
N GLN A 178 -21.05 1.35 -5.51
CA GLN A 178 -22.32 1.79 -4.96
C GLN A 178 -23.43 0.87 -5.46
N GLY A 179 -24.25 0.38 -4.53
CA GLY A 179 -25.44 -0.41 -4.82
C GLY A 179 -26.61 0.45 -5.28
N ILE A 180 -27.75 -0.20 -5.53
CA ILE A 180 -28.98 0.46 -6.01
C ILE A 180 -29.50 1.47 -5.00
N GLU A 181 -29.46 1.15 -3.71
CA GLU A 181 -29.98 2.02 -2.66
C GLU A 181 -28.91 3.03 -2.21
N PRO A 182 -29.28 4.27 -1.87
CA PRO A 182 -28.31 5.26 -1.41
C PRO A 182 -27.68 4.79 -0.10
N GLY A 183 -26.35 4.73 -0.06
CA GLY A 183 -25.59 4.18 1.07
C GLY A 183 -25.46 2.65 1.09
N SER A 184 -26.05 1.94 0.13
CA SER A 184 -25.75 0.52 -0.08
C SER A 184 -24.47 0.37 -0.91
N HIS A 185 -23.67 -0.64 -0.57
CA HIS A 185 -22.43 -0.96 -1.29
C HIS A 185 -22.41 -2.44 -1.62
N LEU A 186 -21.97 -2.76 -2.84
CA LEU A 186 -21.67 -4.12 -3.26
C LEU A 186 -20.17 -4.34 -3.18
N THR A 187 -19.78 -5.49 -2.64
CA THR A 187 -18.38 -5.93 -2.66
C THR A 187 -18.16 -6.68 -3.96
N VAL A 188 -17.19 -6.25 -4.76
CA VAL A 188 -16.90 -6.84 -6.07
C VAL A 188 -15.43 -7.19 -6.19
N SER A 189 -15.11 -8.20 -7.00
CA SER A 189 -13.75 -8.59 -7.34
C SER A 189 -13.50 -8.46 -8.84
N TYR A 190 -12.46 -7.73 -9.22
CA TYR A 190 -11.82 -7.84 -10.53
C TYR A 190 -10.82 -9.02 -10.50
N PRO A 191 -11.01 -10.11 -11.26
CA PRO A 191 -10.27 -11.36 -11.10
C PRO A 191 -8.76 -11.31 -11.29
N ASN A 192 -8.25 -10.34 -12.05
CA ASN A 192 -6.82 -10.23 -12.36
C ASN A 192 -6.31 -8.80 -12.17
N VAL A 193 -5.74 -8.50 -11.01
CA VAL A 193 -5.23 -7.15 -10.70
C VAL A 193 -4.11 -6.69 -11.65
N TYR A 194 -3.42 -7.62 -12.31
CA TYR A 194 -2.32 -7.30 -13.24
C TYR A 194 -2.77 -6.67 -14.56
N ASP A 195 -4.07 -6.72 -14.87
CA ASP A 195 -4.64 -6.01 -16.03
C ASP A 195 -4.87 -4.52 -15.71
N LEU A 196 -4.68 -4.12 -14.45
CA LEU A 196 -4.90 -2.77 -13.96
C LEU A 196 -3.57 -2.10 -13.64
N HIS A 197 -3.44 -0.82 -13.98
CA HIS A 197 -2.35 -0.01 -13.48
C HIS A 197 -2.68 0.44 -12.05
N VAL A 198 -1.92 -0.07 -11.08
CA VAL A 198 -2.20 0.16 -9.66
C VAL A 198 -0.97 0.62 -8.90
N ILE A 199 -1.20 1.43 -7.87
CA ILE A 199 -0.20 1.79 -6.86
C ILE A 199 -0.57 1.15 -5.53
N ARG A 200 0.43 0.71 -4.77
CA ARG A 200 0.23 0.26 -3.40
C ARG A 200 -0.02 1.45 -2.48
N LEU A 201 -1.00 1.29 -1.60
CA LEU A 201 -1.20 2.20 -0.47
C LEU A 201 -0.59 1.57 0.78
N HIS A 202 -0.01 2.39 1.65
CA HIS A 202 0.44 1.97 2.97
C HIS A 202 -0.76 1.75 3.88
N ASN A 203 -0.86 0.59 4.54
CA ASN A 203 -1.95 0.33 5.47
C ASN A 203 -1.61 0.83 6.87
N ALA A 204 -2.19 1.97 7.28
CA ALA A 204 -1.91 2.60 8.57
C ALA A 204 -2.21 1.72 9.80
N GLU A 205 -3.06 0.70 9.65
CA GLU A 205 -3.54 -0.14 10.75
C GLU A 205 -2.92 -1.54 10.77
N GLY A 206 -2.08 -1.88 9.78
CA GLY A 206 -1.56 -3.24 9.65
C GLY A 206 -0.63 -3.47 8.47
N ASP A 207 0.23 -2.52 8.12
CA ASP A 207 1.11 -2.72 6.97
C ASP A 207 2.07 -3.91 7.15
N ARG A 208 2.13 -4.80 6.14
CA ARG A 208 3.01 -5.97 6.15
C ARG A 208 4.48 -5.60 6.25
N LEU A 209 4.88 -4.43 5.76
CA LEU A 209 6.24 -3.93 5.88
C LEU A 209 6.53 -3.52 7.33
N SER A 210 5.67 -2.70 7.95
CA SER A 210 5.80 -2.26 9.35
C SER A 210 5.77 -3.42 10.35
N LEU A 211 4.91 -4.41 10.13
CA LEU A 211 4.90 -5.65 10.92
C LEU A 211 6.17 -6.48 10.70
N GLY A 212 6.65 -6.52 9.45
CA GLY A 212 7.85 -7.26 9.07
C GLY A 212 9.15 -6.70 9.67
N THR A 213 9.19 -5.40 9.98
CA THR A 213 10.37 -4.70 10.53
C THR A 213 10.32 -4.56 12.05
N GLU A 214 9.23 -4.89 12.72
CA GLU A 214 9.01 -4.64 14.16
C GLU A 214 10.19 -5.10 15.05
N LYS A 215 10.65 -6.34 14.86
CA LYS A 215 11.78 -6.90 15.61
C LYS A 215 13.11 -6.24 15.26
N ALA A 216 13.32 -5.90 13.99
CA ALA A 216 14.52 -5.20 13.55
C ALA A 216 14.56 -3.76 14.08
N ARG A 217 13.41 -3.07 14.16
CA ARG A 217 13.26 -1.77 14.83
C ARG A 217 13.59 -1.83 16.31
N ALA A 218 13.18 -2.89 17.01
CA ALA A 218 13.52 -3.09 18.41
C ALA A 218 15.03 -3.30 18.64
N ILE A 219 15.68 -4.11 17.80
CA ILE A 219 17.14 -4.30 17.82
C ILE A 219 17.85 -2.97 17.53
N ASP A 220 17.43 -2.28 16.48
CA ASP A 220 18.00 -1.01 16.04
C ASP A 220 17.85 0.10 17.08
N LEU A 221 16.72 0.16 17.79
CA LEU A 221 16.50 1.07 18.92
C LEU A 221 17.56 0.87 20.02
N LEU A 222 17.81 -0.39 20.42
CA LEU A 222 18.84 -0.70 21.43
C LEU A 222 20.25 -0.37 20.91
N VAL A 223 20.54 -0.69 19.63
CA VAL A 223 21.80 -0.34 18.98
C VAL A 223 22.01 1.17 19.00
N GLY A 224 21.01 1.96 18.62
CA GLY A 224 21.07 3.42 18.64
C GLY A 224 21.32 3.98 20.04
N MET A 225 20.69 3.41 21.07
CA MET A 225 20.95 3.78 22.47
C MET A 225 22.38 3.50 22.88
N LEU A 226 22.88 2.29 22.60
CA LEU A 226 24.23 1.86 22.96
C LEU A 226 25.30 2.70 22.24
N GLN A 227 25.12 2.95 20.93
CA GLN A 227 26.03 3.79 20.17
C GLN A 227 26.05 5.22 20.69
N GLY A 228 24.88 5.80 20.98
CA GLY A 228 24.81 7.15 21.53
C GLY A 228 25.35 7.25 22.96
N CYS A 229 25.33 6.17 23.74
CA CYS A 229 26.01 6.09 25.03
C CYS A 229 27.53 5.79 24.91
N GLY A 230 28.09 5.71 23.70
CA GLY A 230 29.54 5.57 23.49
C GLY A 230 30.09 4.17 23.76
N TYR A 231 29.30 3.10 23.62
CA TYR A 231 29.77 1.73 23.88
C TYR A 231 30.83 1.25 22.89
N GLY A 232 30.92 1.85 21.69
CA GLY A 232 31.94 1.53 20.67
C GLY A 232 31.90 0.05 20.27
N GLU A 233 33.05 -0.62 20.30
CA GLU A 233 33.17 -2.06 20.00
C GLU A 233 32.38 -2.96 20.96
N ARG A 234 32.05 -2.48 22.17
CA ARG A 234 31.22 -3.22 23.13
C ARG A 234 29.72 -3.20 22.80
N THR A 235 29.31 -2.43 21.79
CA THR A 235 27.89 -2.27 21.42
C THR A 235 27.23 -3.62 21.14
N LEU A 236 27.85 -4.47 20.31
CA LEU A 236 27.23 -5.74 19.91
C LEU A 236 27.17 -6.77 21.05
N PRO A 237 28.25 -7.00 21.84
CA PRO A 237 28.16 -7.84 23.04
C PRO A 237 27.13 -7.34 24.06
N THR A 238 27.08 -6.02 24.32
CA THR A 238 26.11 -5.44 25.27
C THR A 238 24.68 -5.54 24.76
N LEU A 239 24.44 -5.37 23.45
CA LEU A 239 23.12 -5.60 22.84
C LEU A 239 22.59 -6.99 23.17
N TYR A 240 23.41 -8.03 22.97
CA TYR A 240 23.01 -9.40 23.24
C TYR A 240 22.73 -9.64 24.72
N ASP A 241 23.57 -9.12 25.62
CA ASP A 241 23.34 -9.20 27.08
C ASP A 241 22.02 -8.53 27.48
N LEU A 242 21.70 -7.34 26.95
CA LEU A 242 20.43 -6.67 27.22
C LEU A 242 19.23 -7.49 26.76
N ILE A 243 19.30 -8.06 25.56
CA ILE A 243 18.24 -8.87 24.98
C ILE A 243 18.05 -10.16 25.80
N ASP A 244 19.14 -10.85 26.18
CA ASP A 244 19.09 -12.06 27.00
C ASP A 244 18.46 -11.78 28.37
N ARG A 245 18.84 -10.66 29.02
CA ARG A 245 18.24 -10.23 30.30
C ARG A 245 16.75 -9.94 30.17
N LEU A 246 16.35 -9.23 29.11
CA LEU A 246 14.94 -8.95 28.85
C LEU A 246 14.15 -10.23 28.51
N ALA A 247 14.74 -11.17 27.78
CA ALA A 247 14.12 -12.46 27.47
C ALA A 247 13.92 -13.30 28.74
N ALA A 248 14.91 -13.31 29.64
CA ALA A 248 14.81 -13.99 30.94
C ALA A 248 13.78 -13.33 31.87
N LYS A 249 13.77 -11.99 31.93
CA LYS A 249 12.86 -11.21 32.76
C LYS A 249 12.36 -9.98 31.99
N PRO A 250 11.18 -10.06 31.35
CA PRO A 250 10.66 -9.00 30.48
C PRO A 250 10.12 -7.81 31.29
N SER A 251 11.03 -7.04 31.87
CA SER A 251 10.74 -5.89 32.73
C SER A 251 11.79 -4.80 32.54
N LEU A 252 11.41 -3.75 31.81
CA LEU A 252 12.27 -2.58 31.58
C LEU A 252 12.59 -1.84 32.89
N VAL A 253 11.67 -1.84 33.86
CA VAL A 253 11.92 -1.26 35.20
C VAL A 253 13.01 -2.02 35.93
N THR A 254 13.02 -3.36 35.83
CA THR A 254 14.05 -4.19 36.44
C THR A 254 15.38 -3.98 35.73
N LEU A 255 15.39 -4.04 34.39
CA LEU A 255 16.58 -3.77 33.58
C LEU A 255 17.21 -2.43 33.94
N ARG A 256 16.41 -1.35 34.00
CA ARG A 256 16.89 -0.02 34.39
C ARG A 256 17.60 -0.02 35.75
N LYS A 257 17.00 -0.66 36.76
CA LYS A 257 17.59 -0.75 38.11
C LYS A 257 18.92 -1.49 38.09
N GLU A 258 19.01 -2.58 37.35
CA GLU A 258 20.23 -3.37 37.20
C GLU A 258 21.33 -2.58 36.48
N LEU A 259 20.97 -1.87 35.40
CA LEU A 259 21.90 -1.02 34.66
C LEU A 259 22.46 0.10 35.54
N HIS A 260 21.60 0.76 36.33
CA HIS A 260 22.04 1.78 37.29
C HIS A 260 22.96 1.20 38.37
N GLN A 261 22.64 0.03 38.93
CA GLN A 261 23.51 -0.66 39.91
C GLN A 261 24.87 -1.07 39.31
N GLN A 262 24.93 -1.31 38.00
CA GLN A 262 26.16 -1.62 37.25
C GLN A 262 26.93 -0.37 36.81
N GLY A 263 26.51 0.84 37.23
CA GLY A 263 27.15 2.10 36.87
C GLY A 263 26.89 2.54 35.42
N GLN A 264 25.93 1.92 34.72
CA GLN A 264 25.57 2.27 33.34
C GLN A 264 24.50 3.38 33.31
N GLU A 265 24.81 4.52 33.93
CA GLU A 265 23.84 5.61 34.17
C GLU A 265 23.24 6.18 32.88
N ALA A 266 24.06 6.46 31.87
CA ALA A 266 23.61 7.03 30.60
C ALA A 266 22.60 6.11 29.89
N LEU A 267 22.87 4.80 29.85
CA LEU A 267 21.98 3.82 29.24
C LEU A 267 20.71 3.64 30.06
N SER A 268 20.82 3.60 31.39
CA SER A 268 19.66 3.56 32.30
C SER A 268 18.72 4.74 32.06
N LEU A 269 19.24 5.95 31.91
CA LEU A 269 18.45 7.16 31.62
C LEU A 269 17.78 7.09 30.24
N ARG A 270 18.44 6.52 29.23
CA ARG A 270 17.81 6.32 27.90
C ARG A 270 16.65 5.33 27.96
N ILE A 271 16.80 4.21 28.66
CA ILE A 271 15.72 3.23 28.86
C ILE A 271 14.53 3.84 29.60
N GLU A 272 14.76 4.77 30.52
CA GLU A 272 13.68 5.48 31.23
C GLU A 272 12.88 6.43 30.34
N ARG A 273 13.51 6.99 29.30
CA ARG A 273 12.90 8.00 28.41
C ARG A 273 12.14 7.43 27.22
N ILE A 274 12.15 6.10 27.03
CA ILE A 274 11.47 5.49 25.88
C ILE A 274 9.96 5.66 25.98
N THR A 275 9.32 5.78 24.84
CA THR A 275 7.87 5.87 24.70
C THR A 275 7.19 4.52 24.97
N GLY A 276 5.87 4.56 25.21
CA GLY A 276 5.08 3.32 25.36
C GLY A 276 5.13 2.40 24.13
N LYS A 277 5.23 2.97 22.92
CA LYS A 277 5.37 2.20 21.67
C LYS A 277 6.73 1.50 21.60
N GLU A 278 7.81 2.21 21.94
CA GLU A 278 9.16 1.63 21.99
C GLU A 278 9.28 0.55 23.07
N ALA A 279 8.68 0.76 24.25
CA ALA A 279 8.63 -0.25 25.29
C ALA A 279 7.93 -1.53 24.80
N GLN A 280 6.81 -1.38 24.06
CA GLN A 280 6.11 -2.52 23.47
C GLN A 280 6.98 -3.26 22.44
N LEU A 281 7.72 -2.54 21.59
CA LEU A 281 8.68 -3.13 20.63
C LEU A 281 9.74 -3.97 21.35
N LEU A 282 10.36 -3.43 22.40
CA LEU A 282 11.41 -4.14 23.16
C LEU A 282 10.85 -5.38 23.87
N LEU A 283 9.65 -5.28 24.46
CA LEU A 283 9.02 -6.42 25.14
C LEU A 283 8.56 -7.50 24.15
N ASN A 284 8.12 -7.11 22.94
CA ASN A 284 7.79 -8.05 21.88
C ASN A 284 9.04 -8.80 21.38
N LEU A 285 10.16 -8.09 21.18
CA LEU A 285 11.44 -8.72 20.86
C LEU A 285 11.89 -9.69 21.96
N ALA A 286 11.79 -9.28 23.23
CA ALA A 286 12.18 -10.11 24.37
C ALA A 286 11.37 -11.41 24.46
N ARG A 287 10.05 -11.33 24.25
CA ARG A 287 9.18 -12.53 24.18
C ARG A 287 9.58 -13.44 23.03
N TYR A 288 9.83 -12.86 21.86
CA TYR A 288 10.20 -13.62 20.67
C TYR A 288 11.56 -14.32 20.85
N GLU A 289 12.57 -13.62 21.38
CA GLU A 289 13.88 -14.20 21.69
C GLU A 289 13.77 -15.34 22.70
N ARG A 290 12.92 -15.22 23.72
CA ARG A 290 12.68 -16.31 24.68
C ARG A 290 12.11 -17.55 24.03
N GLU A 291 11.22 -17.39 23.05
CA GLU A 291 10.61 -18.48 22.29
C GLU A 291 11.54 -19.03 21.19
N HIS A 292 12.45 -18.19 20.70
CA HIS A 292 13.41 -18.49 19.63
C HIS A 292 14.83 -18.04 20.01
N PRO A 293 15.49 -18.73 20.96
CA PRO A 293 16.80 -18.30 21.46
C PRO A 293 17.85 -18.20 20.36
N GLY A 294 18.59 -17.09 20.34
CA GLY A 294 19.61 -16.79 19.33
C GLY A 294 19.10 -15.99 18.15
N TYR A 295 17.81 -15.61 18.09
CA TYR A 295 17.25 -14.81 17.01
C TYR A 295 18.03 -13.50 16.79
N ALA A 296 18.30 -12.74 17.86
CA ALA A 296 19.02 -11.46 17.75
C ALA A 296 20.45 -11.64 17.24
N ARG A 297 21.16 -12.68 17.70
CA ARG A 297 22.52 -13.01 17.27
C ARG A 297 22.57 -13.42 15.79
N ASN A 298 21.59 -14.20 15.35
CA ASN A 298 21.49 -14.63 13.96
C ASN A 298 21.08 -13.48 13.02
N THR A 299 20.26 -12.56 13.50
CA THR A 299 19.71 -11.44 12.70
C THR A 299 20.70 -10.28 12.59
N CYS A 300 21.45 -10.01 13.67
CA CYS A 300 22.45 -8.95 13.72
C CYS A 300 23.79 -9.56 14.17
N PRO A 301 24.47 -10.38 13.33
CA PRO A 301 25.74 -11.01 13.70
C PRO A 301 26.93 -10.04 13.68
N ARG A 302 26.76 -8.89 13.03
CA ARG A 302 27.77 -7.85 12.86
C ARG A 302 27.10 -6.48 12.80
N LEU A 303 27.84 -5.45 13.22
CA LEU A 303 27.34 -4.07 13.26
C LEU A 303 28.45 -3.10 12.80
N VAL A 304 28.53 -2.90 11.48
CA VAL A 304 29.47 -1.94 10.87
C VAL A 304 28.83 -0.56 10.75
N LEU A 305 27.65 -0.51 10.14
CA LEU A 305 26.80 0.66 9.98
C LEU A 305 25.34 0.21 10.14
N ARG A 306 24.48 1.03 10.74
CA ARG A 306 23.05 0.73 10.86
C ARG A 306 22.39 0.64 9.47
N PRO A 307 21.20 0.01 9.34
CA PRO A 307 20.42 0.06 8.11
C PRO A 307 20.27 1.49 7.59
N PHE A 308 20.19 1.63 6.26
CA PHE A 308 20.15 2.95 5.63
C PHE A 308 19.09 3.88 6.24
N LEU A 309 17.83 3.44 6.39
CA LEU A 309 16.75 4.21 6.99
C LEU A 309 16.23 3.55 8.26
N THR A 310 16.34 4.26 9.39
CA THR A 310 15.86 3.80 10.69
C THR A 310 14.86 4.80 11.30
N PRO A 311 13.98 4.38 12.24
CA PRO A 311 13.09 5.33 12.93
C PRO A 311 13.81 6.21 13.95
N THR A 312 15.07 5.89 14.32
CA THR A 312 15.76 6.56 15.42
C THR A 312 17.18 6.96 15.04
N SER A 313 17.56 8.21 15.32
CA SER A 313 18.92 8.69 15.05
C SER A 313 19.98 7.97 15.89
N GLY A 314 19.64 7.55 17.11
CA GLY A 314 20.59 7.10 18.12
C GLY A 314 21.39 8.24 18.80
N LEU A 315 21.18 9.49 18.36
CA LEU A 315 21.78 10.70 18.92
C LEU A 315 20.94 11.27 20.08
N GLU A 316 21.55 12.09 20.95
CA GLU A 316 20.82 12.75 22.05
C GLU A 316 20.06 14.01 21.61
N ASP A 317 20.65 14.83 20.73
CA ASP A 317 20.08 16.12 20.31
C ASP A 317 19.99 16.28 18.78
N ASN A 318 18.91 16.93 18.33
CA ASN A 318 18.58 17.35 16.96
C ASN A 318 18.50 16.28 15.86
N GLY A 319 18.71 15.00 16.17
CA GLY A 319 18.49 13.87 15.25
C GLY A 319 19.45 13.80 14.05
N ASN A 320 20.01 14.94 13.64
CA ASN A 320 21.07 15.10 12.65
C ASN A 320 22.41 15.21 13.35
N GLY A 321 23.45 14.57 12.81
CA GLY A 321 24.77 14.70 13.39
C GLY A 321 25.84 13.92 12.67
N ARG A 322 27.05 14.01 13.23
CA ARG A 322 28.21 13.24 12.79
C ARG A 322 28.74 12.41 13.95
N GLN A 323 29.02 11.13 13.73
CA GLN A 323 29.71 10.28 14.70
C GLN A 323 30.99 9.72 14.07
N THR A 324 32.12 9.95 14.72
CA THR A 324 33.38 9.32 14.31
C THR A 324 33.34 7.83 14.61
N ARG A 325 33.56 6.99 13.59
CA ARG A 325 33.77 5.55 13.71
C ARG A 325 35.25 5.24 13.41
N PRO A 326 35.77 4.06 13.79
CA PRO A 326 37.19 3.74 13.60
C PRO A 326 37.72 3.91 12.16
N HIS A 327 36.88 3.68 11.14
CA HIS A 327 37.31 3.66 9.74
C HIS A 327 36.57 4.66 8.83
N PHE A 328 35.57 5.37 9.36
CA PHE A 328 34.76 6.31 8.61
C PHE A 328 34.06 7.29 9.57
N THR A 329 33.50 8.37 9.04
CA THR A 329 32.59 9.23 9.79
C THR A 329 31.15 8.90 9.40
N GLU A 330 30.31 8.57 10.36
CA GLU A 330 28.87 8.37 10.13
C GLU A 330 28.16 9.73 10.12
N LEU A 331 27.49 10.05 9.02
CA LEU A 331 26.53 11.13 8.91
C LEU A 331 25.13 10.57 9.15
N ILE A 332 24.40 11.21 10.06
CA ILE A 332 23.02 10.88 10.38
C ILE A 332 22.17 12.06 9.97
N GLN A 333 21.20 11.84 9.07
CA GLN A 333 20.36 12.90 8.54
C GLN A 333 18.89 12.48 8.55
N GLN A 334 18.03 13.33 9.12
CA GLN A 334 16.61 13.15 9.13
C GLN A 334 16.06 13.38 7.73
N VAL A 335 15.25 12.43 7.28
CA VAL A 335 14.53 12.50 6.01
C VAL A 335 13.06 12.27 6.30
N ASN A 336 12.21 13.14 5.75
CA ASN A 336 10.77 12.97 5.81
C ASN A 336 10.31 12.24 4.55
N ILE A 337 9.67 11.08 4.71
CA ILE A 337 9.16 10.28 3.61
C ILE A 337 7.65 10.42 3.59
N ALA A 338 7.13 11.00 2.50
CA ALA A 338 5.69 11.10 2.24
C ALA A 338 5.18 9.80 1.59
N GLU A 339 4.10 9.26 2.13
CA GLU A 339 3.50 8.00 1.68
C GLU A 339 1.98 8.16 1.56
N GLN A 340 1.41 7.51 0.55
CA GLN A 340 -0.05 7.42 0.41
C GLN A 340 -0.55 6.33 1.35
N VAL A 341 -1.28 6.74 2.38
CA VAL A 341 -1.77 5.89 3.47
C VAL A 341 -3.26 5.67 3.32
N TYR A 342 -3.73 4.46 3.62
CA TYR A 342 -5.14 4.14 3.76
C TYR A 342 -5.42 3.65 5.18
N TYR A 343 -6.55 4.11 5.74
CA TYR A 343 -7.08 3.66 7.03
C TYR A 343 -8.28 2.75 6.82
N PRO A 344 -8.11 1.42 6.91
CA PRO A 344 -9.20 0.45 6.72
C PRO A 344 -10.44 0.72 7.58
N SER A 345 -10.27 1.04 8.86
CA SER A 345 -11.39 1.28 9.77
C SER A 345 -12.24 2.51 9.39
N ARG A 346 -11.62 3.49 8.74
CA ARG A 346 -12.25 4.76 8.33
C ARG A 346 -12.59 4.81 6.85
N GLN A 347 -12.00 3.93 6.04
CA GLN A 347 -12.09 3.91 4.58
C GLN A 347 -11.70 5.25 3.95
N ILE A 348 -10.65 5.89 4.48
CA ILE A 348 -10.13 7.17 4.02
C ILE A 348 -8.67 6.99 3.65
N SER A 349 -8.28 7.63 2.54
CA SER A 349 -6.89 7.82 2.16
C SER A 349 -6.36 9.18 2.59
N ALA A 350 -5.10 9.21 2.96
CA ALA A 350 -4.36 10.41 3.31
C ALA A 350 -2.94 10.33 2.74
N GLU A 351 -2.24 11.46 2.74
CA GLU A 351 -0.80 11.48 2.60
C GLU A 351 -0.20 11.75 3.97
N GLU A 352 0.66 10.87 4.44
CA GLU A 352 1.38 11.05 5.71
C GLU A 352 2.88 11.16 5.45
N SER A 353 3.50 12.09 6.16
CA SER A 353 4.95 12.29 6.13
C SER A 353 5.56 11.75 7.40
N THR A 354 6.32 10.68 7.29
CA THR A 354 6.97 10.01 8.43
C THR A 354 8.46 10.36 8.49
N PRO A 355 8.97 10.83 9.64
CA PRO A 355 10.40 11.07 9.80
C PRO A 355 11.17 9.75 9.98
N TYR A 356 12.27 9.63 9.24
CA TYR A 356 13.27 8.58 9.37
C TYR A 356 14.66 9.22 9.48
N TYR A 357 15.64 8.45 9.90
CA TYR A 357 17.04 8.85 9.95
C TYR A 357 17.86 8.01 9.00
N ALA A 358 18.51 8.68 8.06
CA ALA A 358 19.40 8.10 7.10
C ALA A 358 20.83 8.01 7.67
N HIS A 359 21.44 6.83 7.56
CA HIS A 359 22.79 6.55 8.04
C HIS A 359 23.75 6.39 6.86
N LEU A 360 24.71 7.31 6.74
CA LEU A 360 25.73 7.32 5.69
C LEU A 360 27.13 7.23 6.29
N GLY A 361 27.98 6.37 5.75
CA GLY A 361 29.41 6.40 6.05
C GLY A 361 30.15 7.33 5.09
N VAL A 362 31.14 8.05 5.60
CA VAL A 362 32.01 8.96 4.82
C VAL A 362 33.46 8.59 5.06
N MET A 363 34.17 8.33 3.97
CA MET A 363 35.61 8.09 3.96
C MET A 363 36.28 9.14 3.09
N GLU A 364 37.35 9.75 3.60
CA GLU A 364 38.17 10.71 2.86
C GLU A 364 39.47 10.06 2.42
N ARG A 365 39.84 10.22 1.14
CA ARG A 365 41.13 9.81 0.57
C ARG A 365 41.58 10.85 -0.45
N ASP A 366 42.76 11.43 -0.25
CA ASP A 366 43.42 12.35 -1.19
C ASP A 366 42.53 13.51 -1.66
N GLY A 367 41.71 14.08 -0.76
CA GLY A 367 40.79 15.17 -1.07
C GLY A 367 39.50 14.76 -1.81
N HIS A 368 39.27 13.45 -1.98
CA HIS A 368 38.03 12.89 -2.47
C HIS A 368 37.28 12.15 -1.36
N TYR A 369 35.96 12.29 -1.36
CA TYR A 369 35.07 11.66 -0.40
C TYR A 369 34.35 10.49 -1.06
N THR A 370 34.38 9.32 -0.42
CA THR A 370 33.48 8.21 -0.74
C THR A 370 32.41 8.15 0.33
N LEU A 371 31.16 8.34 -0.09
CA LEU A 371 30.00 8.18 0.77
C LEU A 371 29.32 6.87 0.46
N PHE A 372 28.83 6.18 1.48
CA PHE A 372 28.18 4.89 1.31
C PHE A 372 27.03 4.68 2.29
N ALA A 373 26.02 3.93 1.88
CA ALA A 373 24.90 3.52 2.70
C ALA A 373 24.88 1.99 2.84
N ASN A 374 24.52 1.49 4.03
CA ASN A 374 24.42 0.06 4.27
C ASN A 374 23.19 -0.53 3.55
N TRP A 375 23.45 -1.36 2.53
CA TRP A 375 22.45 -2.12 1.78
C TRP A 375 22.76 -3.62 1.80
N ASP A 376 23.46 -4.08 2.84
CA ASP A 376 24.23 -5.32 2.81
C ASP A 376 23.40 -6.56 2.44
N THR A 377 22.29 -6.78 3.15
CA THR A 377 21.42 -7.94 2.90
C THR A 377 20.67 -7.81 1.58
N PHE A 378 20.16 -6.61 1.25
CA PHE A 378 19.42 -6.39 -0.01
C PHE A 378 20.31 -6.64 -1.22
N LEU A 379 21.49 -6.02 -1.24
CA LEU A 379 22.43 -6.17 -2.35
C LEU A 379 23.11 -7.55 -2.33
N GLY A 380 23.33 -8.16 -1.17
CA GLY A 380 23.84 -9.53 -1.09
C GLY A 380 22.94 -10.50 -1.85
N GLU A 381 21.62 -10.41 -1.67
CA GLU A 381 20.65 -11.23 -2.39
C GLU A 381 20.62 -10.92 -3.89
N TYR A 382 20.80 -9.65 -4.27
CA TYR A 382 20.98 -9.26 -5.67
C TYR A 382 22.23 -9.88 -6.28
N PHE A 383 23.39 -9.76 -5.63
CA PHE A 383 24.67 -10.26 -6.14
C PHE A 383 24.73 -11.79 -6.17
N LEU A 384 24.06 -12.48 -5.25
CA LEU A 384 23.89 -13.95 -5.29
C LEU A 384 23.18 -14.44 -6.54
N THR A 385 22.43 -13.58 -7.23
CA THR A 385 21.83 -13.96 -8.50
C THR A 385 22.85 -14.08 -9.63
N ALA A 386 24.12 -13.68 -9.43
CA ALA A 386 25.19 -13.70 -10.42
C ALA A 386 24.81 -12.96 -11.72
N GLY A 387 24.05 -11.88 -11.59
CA GLY A 387 23.49 -11.18 -12.74
C GLY A 387 22.31 -11.92 -13.37
N LYS A 388 21.92 -13.13 -12.95
CA LYS A 388 20.69 -13.81 -13.41
C LYS A 388 19.42 -13.12 -12.95
N ALA A 389 19.45 -12.29 -11.90
CA ALA A 389 18.34 -11.37 -11.68
C ALA A 389 18.28 -10.41 -12.86
N ASN A 390 19.42 -9.83 -13.25
CA ASN A 390 19.52 -9.04 -14.48
C ASN A 390 19.13 -9.87 -15.71
N GLU A 391 19.63 -11.09 -15.96
CA GLU A 391 19.22 -11.92 -17.11
C GLU A 391 17.74 -12.35 -17.04
N LYS A 392 17.17 -12.67 -15.87
CA LYS A 392 15.73 -12.90 -15.74
C LYS A 392 14.89 -11.62 -15.85
N LEU A 393 15.50 -10.45 -15.65
CA LEU A 393 14.90 -9.11 -15.77
C LEU A 393 15.25 -8.41 -17.09
N VAL A 394 16.17 -8.93 -17.92
CA VAL A 394 16.80 -8.25 -19.07
C VAL A 394 17.12 -9.21 -20.24
N GLU A 395 17.35 -10.51 -20.04
CA GLU A 395 17.69 -11.50 -21.09
C GLU A 395 17.02 -12.89 -20.90
N GLY A 396 15.80 -13.02 -21.39
CA GLY A 396 15.14 -14.29 -21.65
C GLY A 396 14.24 -14.15 -22.89
N GLN A 397 13.82 -15.25 -23.50
CA GLN A 397 13.26 -15.20 -24.86
C GLN A 397 11.73 -15.25 -24.88
N SER A 398 11.13 -14.52 -25.82
CA SER A 398 9.82 -14.75 -26.48
C SER A 398 8.48 -14.55 -25.72
N GLN A 399 8.49 -13.98 -24.51
CA GLN A 399 7.30 -13.37 -23.87
C GLN A 399 7.58 -11.95 -23.33
N HIS A 400 8.59 -11.28 -23.88
CA HIS A 400 9.63 -10.60 -23.08
C HIS A 400 9.64 -9.06 -23.00
N GLU A 401 8.85 -8.30 -23.77
CA GLU A 401 8.87 -6.83 -23.62
C GLU A 401 8.22 -6.39 -22.30
N ARG A 402 7.13 -7.04 -21.86
CA ARG A 402 6.33 -6.62 -20.70
C ARG A 402 7.01 -6.75 -19.32
N LEU A 403 8.03 -7.62 -19.17
CA LEU A 403 8.66 -7.90 -17.86
C LEU A 403 9.94 -7.08 -17.61
N VAL A 404 10.73 -6.82 -18.65
CA VAL A 404 11.89 -5.89 -18.60
C VAL A 404 11.39 -4.46 -18.45
N ASP A 405 10.34 -4.10 -19.19
CA ASP A 405 9.62 -2.84 -19.01
C ASP A 405 9.07 -2.74 -17.58
N SER A 406 8.56 -3.82 -16.98
CA SER A 406 8.06 -3.79 -15.60
C SER A 406 9.13 -3.35 -14.58
N PHE A 407 10.35 -3.91 -14.56
CA PHE A 407 11.34 -3.49 -13.55
C PHE A 407 11.85 -2.07 -13.80
N ARG A 408 12.14 -1.71 -15.06
CA ARG A 408 12.54 -0.34 -15.43
C ARG A 408 11.43 0.68 -15.18
N ASN A 409 10.16 0.32 -15.36
CA ASN A 409 9.02 1.22 -15.17
C ASN A 409 8.65 1.37 -13.70
N TYR A 410 8.79 0.30 -12.89
CA TYR A 410 8.39 0.32 -11.48
C TYR A 410 9.54 0.65 -10.50
N ALA A 411 10.80 0.48 -10.90
CA ALA A 411 11.96 0.88 -10.10
C ALA A 411 13.11 1.46 -10.98
N PRO A 412 12.87 2.57 -11.70
CA PRO A 412 13.84 3.14 -12.63
C PRO A 412 15.14 3.59 -11.97
N LEU A 413 15.10 4.16 -10.75
CA LEU A 413 16.31 4.56 -10.04
C LEU A 413 17.16 3.35 -9.66
N LEU A 414 16.52 2.28 -9.15
CA LEU A 414 17.23 1.05 -8.82
C LEU A 414 17.86 0.44 -10.06
N TYR A 415 17.09 0.32 -11.15
CA TYR A 415 17.58 -0.18 -12.42
C TYR A 415 18.82 0.61 -12.89
N LYS A 416 18.75 1.94 -12.84
CA LYS A 416 19.87 2.81 -13.22
C LYS A 416 21.10 2.56 -12.36
N VAL A 417 20.97 2.53 -11.04
CA VAL A 417 22.10 2.29 -10.12
C VAL A 417 22.76 0.91 -10.34
N LEU A 418 21.98 -0.09 -10.72
CA LEU A 418 22.46 -1.45 -10.93
C LEU A 418 23.06 -1.70 -12.31
N THR A 419 22.65 -0.94 -13.34
CA THR A 419 22.98 -1.27 -14.75
C THR A 419 23.72 -0.16 -15.50
N ASP A 420 23.56 1.10 -15.10
CA ASP A 420 24.11 2.25 -15.82
C ASP A 420 25.54 2.57 -15.35
N PRO A 421 26.56 2.45 -16.23
CA PRO A 421 27.94 2.84 -15.93
C PRO A 421 28.11 4.33 -15.62
N ASP A 422 27.18 5.19 -16.02
CA ASP A 422 27.21 6.64 -15.79
C ASP A 422 26.37 7.07 -14.57
N SER A 423 25.68 6.14 -13.89
CA SER A 423 24.98 6.44 -12.63
C SER A 423 25.96 6.99 -11.59
N PRO A 424 25.68 8.14 -10.95
CA PRO A 424 26.58 8.72 -9.95
C PRO A 424 26.67 7.84 -8.69
N VAL A 425 25.59 7.13 -8.35
CA VAL A 425 25.57 6.13 -7.28
C VAL A 425 25.74 4.74 -7.88
N LYS A 426 26.61 3.94 -7.26
CA LYS A 426 26.90 2.56 -7.64
C LYS A 426 26.53 1.59 -6.52
N ALA A 427 25.99 0.43 -6.90
CA ALA A 427 25.95 -0.73 -6.02
C ALA A 427 27.33 -1.42 -6.04
N ILE A 428 27.99 -1.51 -4.89
CA ILE A 428 29.33 -2.12 -4.76
C ILE A 428 29.22 -3.35 -3.86
N HIS A 429 29.66 -4.49 -4.39
CA HIS A 429 29.79 -5.74 -3.65
C HIS A 429 31.06 -5.73 -2.80
N ASP A 430 31.00 -6.27 -1.58
CA ASP A 430 32.16 -6.44 -0.69
C ASP A 430 32.99 -5.15 -0.47
N PHE A 431 32.32 -4.00 -0.35
CA PHE A 431 32.98 -2.72 -0.11
C PHE A 431 33.75 -2.75 1.22
N PRO A 432 35.06 -2.44 1.23
CA PRO A 432 35.90 -2.56 2.42
C PRO A 432 35.68 -1.41 3.40
N VAL A 433 35.38 -1.73 4.65
CA VAL A 433 35.26 -0.79 5.77
C VAL A 433 36.12 -1.29 6.93
N GLY A 434 37.40 -0.91 6.92
CA GLY A 434 38.40 -1.52 7.80
C GLY A 434 38.62 -2.99 7.44
N ASP A 435 38.50 -3.87 8.43
CA ASP A 435 38.63 -5.32 8.25
C ASP A 435 37.31 -5.99 7.81
N GLU A 436 36.20 -5.24 7.80
CA GLU A 436 34.87 -5.72 7.44
C GLU A 436 34.53 -5.41 5.97
N LYS A 437 33.56 -6.14 5.42
CA LYS A 437 33.05 -5.95 4.06
C LYS A 437 31.55 -5.75 4.05
N LEU A 438 31.04 -4.76 3.32
CA LEU A 438 29.60 -4.49 3.20
C LEU A 438 29.18 -4.41 1.74
N ASN A 439 27.99 -4.89 1.39
CA ASN A 439 27.36 -4.48 0.15
C ASN A 439 26.70 -3.10 0.34
N VAL A 440 27.09 -2.13 -0.49
CA VAL A 440 26.71 -0.72 -0.27
C VAL A 440 26.19 -0.07 -1.54
N MET A 441 25.36 0.96 -1.35
CA MET A 441 25.18 2.01 -2.35
C MET A 441 26.20 3.11 -2.05
N ALA A 442 27.04 3.48 -3.02
CA ALA A 442 28.12 4.44 -2.80
C ALA A 442 28.25 5.47 -3.93
N ILE A 443 28.77 6.64 -3.58
CA ILE A 443 29.10 7.75 -4.48
C ILE A 443 30.49 8.31 -4.12
N THR A 444 31.24 8.72 -5.14
CA THR A 444 32.46 9.50 -4.96
C THR A 444 32.19 10.96 -5.29
N ALA A 445 32.57 11.87 -4.40
CA ALA A 445 32.36 13.30 -4.54
C ALA A 445 33.57 14.10 -4.07
N THR A 446 33.75 15.30 -4.61
CA THR A 446 34.74 16.28 -4.11
C THR A 446 34.20 17.10 -2.95
N ASN A 447 32.88 17.23 -2.84
CA ASN A 447 32.19 17.85 -1.71
C ASN A 447 31.32 16.79 -1.00
N PRO A 448 31.55 16.51 0.30
CA PRO A 448 30.83 15.47 1.01
C PRO A 448 29.36 15.80 1.24
N GLU A 449 28.98 17.08 1.32
CA GLU A 449 27.59 17.49 1.54
C GLU A 449 26.77 17.27 0.26
N GLN A 450 27.30 17.66 -0.89
CA GLN A 450 26.67 17.40 -2.19
C GLN A 450 26.58 15.89 -2.48
N GLY A 451 27.64 15.15 -2.17
CA GLY A 451 27.63 13.69 -2.27
C GLY A 451 26.58 13.05 -1.36
N ALA A 452 26.38 13.56 -0.15
CA ALA A 452 25.38 13.05 0.79
C ALA A 452 23.96 13.33 0.28
N GLU A 453 23.69 14.55 -0.19
CA GLU A 453 22.40 14.93 -0.76
C GLU A 453 22.01 14.03 -1.95
N GLU A 454 22.95 13.81 -2.87
CA GLU A 454 22.69 12.97 -4.05
C GLU A 454 22.50 11.50 -3.69
N LEU A 455 23.32 10.96 -2.78
CA LEU A 455 23.19 9.58 -2.30
C LEU A 455 21.85 9.37 -1.58
N LEU A 456 21.42 10.34 -0.76
CA LEU A 456 20.13 10.30 -0.07
C LEU A 456 18.98 10.35 -1.04
N ARG A 457 19.00 11.30 -1.98
CA ARG A 457 17.95 11.47 -2.99
C ARG A 457 17.73 10.18 -3.76
N ILE A 458 18.81 9.54 -4.21
CA ILE A 458 18.74 8.29 -4.97
C ILE A 458 18.28 7.13 -4.08
N CYS A 459 18.91 6.90 -2.92
CA CYS A 459 18.57 5.76 -2.07
C CYS A 459 17.15 5.85 -1.51
N VAL A 460 16.68 7.04 -1.11
CA VAL A 460 15.30 7.26 -0.65
C VAL A 460 14.31 7.05 -1.81
N GLY A 461 14.64 7.56 -3.00
CA GLY A 461 13.83 7.34 -4.21
C GLY A 461 13.66 5.85 -4.52
N ILE A 462 14.74 5.06 -4.43
CA ILE A 462 14.68 3.60 -4.60
C ILE A 462 13.76 2.95 -3.55
N CYS A 463 13.86 3.36 -2.28
CA CYS A 463 12.99 2.86 -1.22
C CYS A 463 11.50 3.14 -1.54
N GLN A 464 11.18 4.34 -2.03
CA GLN A 464 9.81 4.72 -2.40
C GLN A 464 9.31 3.96 -3.64
N GLU A 465 10.13 3.81 -4.68
CA GLU A 465 9.81 3.01 -5.87
C GLU A 465 9.43 1.56 -5.49
N LEU A 466 10.28 0.91 -4.70
CA LEU A 466 10.06 -0.47 -4.27
C LEU A 466 8.86 -0.64 -3.33
N ASN A 467 8.58 0.37 -2.48
CA ASN A 467 7.46 0.31 -1.56
C ASN A 467 6.11 0.54 -2.25
N THR A 468 6.07 1.35 -3.32
CA THR A 468 4.82 1.73 -4.01
C THR A 468 4.37 0.72 -5.07
N THR A 469 5.26 -0.14 -5.60
CA THR A 469 4.90 -1.11 -6.65
C THR A 469 4.53 -2.49 -6.10
N ASN A 470 3.41 -3.07 -6.53
CA ASN A 470 3.02 -4.47 -6.25
C ASN A 470 3.73 -5.51 -7.14
N HIS A 471 4.48 -5.08 -8.16
CA HIS A 471 5.18 -5.96 -9.10
C HIS A 471 6.50 -6.50 -8.53
N LEU A 472 7.14 -5.76 -7.62
CA LEU A 472 8.47 -6.09 -7.07
C LEU A 472 8.40 -6.63 -5.63
N ALA A 473 7.40 -7.48 -5.35
CA ALA A 473 7.15 -8.01 -4.01
C ALA A 473 8.34 -8.74 -3.36
N VAL A 474 9.17 -9.43 -4.18
CA VAL A 474 10.40 -10.10 -3.68
C VAL A 474 11.41 -9.07 -3.20
N TRP A 475 11.68 -8.03 -4.00
CA TRP A 475 12.61 -6.95 -3.62
C TRP A 475 12.11 -6.18 -2.40
N ARG A 476 10.80 -5.93 -2.30
CA ARG A 476 10.21 -5.28 -1.13
C ARG A 476 10.38 -6.09 0.17
N ARG A 477 10.47 -7.42 0.09
CA ARG A 477 10.79 -8.24 1.26
C ARG A 477 12.17 -7.88 1.81
N TYR A 478 13.15 -7.73 0.93
CA TYR A 478 14.51 -7.37 1.32
C TYR A 478 14.66 -5.89 1.68
N LEU A 479 13.78 -5.02 1.17
CA LEU A 479 13.72 -3.61 1.56
C LEU A 479 13.59 -3.43 3.08
N ARG A 480 12.99 -4.39 3.79
CA ARG A 480 12.89 -4.42 5.27
C ARG A 480 14.23 -4.40 6.00
N THR A 481 15.32 -4.74 5.31
CA THR A 481 16.70 -4.74 5.86
C THR A 481 17.41 -3.40 5.65
N VAL A 482 16.86 -2.55 4.78
CA VAL A 482 17.40 -1.25 4.40
C VAL A 482 16.57 -0.13 5.02
N TRP A 483 15.25 -0.26 4.94
CA TRP A 483 14.26 0.66 5.49
C TRP A 483 13.45 -0.05 6.58
N LEU A 484 13.76 0.29 7.83
CA LEU A 484 13.05 -0.17 9.02
C LEU A 484 11.74 0.62 9.17
N HIS A 485 10.84 0.44 8.20
CA HIS A 485 9.56 1.12 8.06
C HIS A 485 8.74 1.04 9.36
N GLN A 486 8.10 2.15 9.75
CA GLN A 486 7.32 2.19 10.98
C GLN A 486 5.82 2.05 10.83
#